data_AF-A0A945DGJ9-F1
#
_entry.id   AF-A0A945DGJ9-F1
#
_cell.length_a   1.000
_cell.length_b   1.000
_cell.length_c   1.000
_cell.angle_alpha   90.00
_cell.angle_beta   90.00
_cell.angle_gamma   90.00
#
_symmetry.space_group_name_H-M   'P 1'
#
loop_
_entity.id
_entity.type
_entity.pdbx_description
1 polymer ?
#
loop_
_entity_poly.entity_id
_entity_poly.type
_entity_poly.pdbx_seq_one_letter_code
_entity_poly.pdbx_strand_id
1 'polypeptide(L)'
;MKILLLTNSDIVSKIIKLSLDSLNIESKIVHDINDLESADILLVDDKFKDINFNIMNNFSSSIGIITDDTTLKLDANHFIINRPFLPSSFIKIIKENIKLINRENCIVTNSFDDESIVKIDSLDALTSPLNQDEIISLKDILIKDHAIDEVIEDENISELDEIIDNAIAQLKDDNE
;
A
#
# COMPACT_ATOMS: atom_id res chain seq x y z
N MET A 1 -7.14 -16.87 -5.19
CA MET A 1 -7.40 -15.43 -5.31
C MET A 1 -8.14 -15.19 -6.62
N LYS A 2 -9.26 -14.48 -6.56
CA LYS A 2 -10.17 -14.19 -7.66
C LYS A 2 -10.16 -12.70 -7.95
N ILE A 3 -9.93 -12.35 -9.21
CA ILE A 3 -9.99 -10.95 -9.68
C ILE A 3 -11.17 -10.79 -10.62
N LEU A 4 -11.98 -9.76 -10.38
CA LEU A 4 -13.12 -9.42 -11.23
C LEU A 4 -12.78 -8.17 -12.04
N LEU A 5 -13.01 -8.19 -13.36
CA LEU A 5 -12.78 -7.05 -14.23
C LEU A 5 -14.10 -6.55 -14.81
N LEU A 6 -14.50 -5.34 -14.44
CA LEU A 6 -15.65 -4.63 -14.99
C LEU A 6 -15.18 -3.70 -16.12
N THR A 7 -15.37 -4.15 -17.37
CA THR A 7 -15.01 -3.39 -18.58
C THR A 7 -15.86 -3.80 -19.78
N ASN A 8 -16.03 -2.91 -20.77
CA ASN A 8 -16.58 -3.25 -22.10
C ASN A 8 -15.48 -3.18 -23.17
N SER A 9 -14.23 -2.95 -22.78
CA SER A 9 -13.13 -2.85 -23.71
C SER A 9 -12.54 -4.24 -23.97
N ASP A 10 -12.71 -4.72 -25.20
CA ASP A 10 -12.18 -6.02 -25.62
C ASP A 10 -10.65 -6.09 -25.50
N ILE A 11 -9.97 -5.00 -25.81
CA ILE A 11 -8.51 -4.95 -25.76
C ILE A 11 -8.01 -5.01 -24.32
N VAL A 12 -8.66 -4.27 -23.41
CA VAL A 12 -8.33 -4.28 -21.97
C VAL A 12 -8.61 -5.66 -21.39
N SER A 13 -9.78 -6.23 -21.73
CA SER A 13 -10.17 -7.58 -21.33
C SER A 13 -9.11 -8.62 -21.73
N LYS A 14 -8.66 -8.58 -22.98
CA LYS A 14 -7.64 -9.52 -23.48
C LYS A 14 -6.29 -9.32 -22.80
N ILE A 15 -5.81 -8.09 -22.69
CA ILE A 15 -4.52 -7.78 -22.06
C ILE A 15 -4.53 -8.25 -20.61
N ILE A 16 -5.54 -7.84 -19.83
CA ILE A 16 -5.61 -8.17 -18.41
C ILE A 16 -5.77 -9.67 -18.21
N LYS A 17 -6.65 -10.33 -18.97
CA LYS A 17 -6.83 -11.78 -18.88
C LYS A 17 -5.52 -12.52 -19.12
N LEU A 18 -4.81 -12.21 -20.20
CA LEU A 18 -3.51 -12.83 -20.50
C LEU A 18 -2.47 -12.54 -19.40
N SER A 19 -2.45 -11.31 -18.88
CA SER A 19 -1.57 -10.95 -17.78
C SER A 19 -1.88 -11.73 -16.50
N LEU A 20 -3.15 -11.91 -16.14
CA LEU A 20 -3.56 -12.65 -14.93
C LEU A 20 -3.39 -14.16 -15.09
N ASP A 21 -3.68 -14.69 -16.27
CA ASP A 21 -3.44 -16.09 -16.62
C ASP A 21 -1.95 -16.44 -16.46
N SER A 22 -1.05 -15.53 -16.83
CA SER A 22 0.41 -15.71 -16.64
C SER A 22 0.85 -15.79 -15.18
N LEU A 23 -0.02 -15.39 -14.25
CA LEU A 23 0.20 -15.45 -12.81
C LEU A 23 -0.56 -16.61 -12.14
N ASN A 24 -1.23 -17.47 -12.92
CA ASN A 24 -2.18 -18.48 -12.42
C ASN A 24 -3.26 -17.88 -11.50
N ILE A 25 -3.73 -16.67 -11.80
CA ILE A 25 -4.80 -16.00 -11.05
C ILE A 25 -6.13 -16.21 -11.77
N GLU A 26 -7.14 -16.67 -11.05
CA GLU A 26 -8.48 -16.79 -11.58
C GLU A 26 -9.06 -15.39 -11.84
N SER A 27 -9.54 -15.16 -13.06
CA SER A 27 -10.15 -13.89 -13.43
C SER A 27 -11.48 -14.09 -14.14
N LYS A 28 -12.45 -13.22 -13.83
CA LYS A 28 -13.74 -13.14 -14.51
C LYS A 28 -13.92 -11.74 -15.09
N ILE A 29 -14.38 -11.67 -16.34
CA ILE A 29 -14.71 -10.42 -17.01
C ILE A 29 -16.23 -10.25 -16.94
N VAL A 30 -16.66 -9.06 -16.56
CA VAL A 30 -18.07 -8.65 -16.49
C VAL A 30 -18.24 -7.32 -17.22
N HIS A 31 -19.43 -7.14 -17.78
CA HIS A 31 -19.76 -5.98 -18.61
C HIS A 31 -20.83 -5.08 -17.97
N ASP A 32 -21.45 -5.55 -16.89
CA ASP A 32 -22.49 -4.87 -16.14
C ASP A 32 -22.23 -5.00 -14.62
N ILE A 33 -22.68 -3.99 -13.87
CA ILE A 33 -22.57 -3.91 -12.42
C ILE A 33 -23.43 -5.00 -11.75
N ASN A 34 -24.55 -5.35 -12.37
CA ASN A 34 -25.47 -6.37 -11.85
C ASN A 34 -24.86 -7.78 -11.90
N ASP A 35 -23.84 -7.99 -12.72
CA ASP A 35 -23.11 -9.26 -12.83
C ASP A 35 -21.92 -9.36 -11.85
N LEU A 36 -21.73 -8.34 -11.01
CA LEU A 36 -20.66 -8.32 -10.01
C LEU A 36 -20.88 -9.41 -8.96
N GLU A 37 -19.78 -10.06 -8.61
CA GLU A 37 -19.72 -11.08 -7.57
C GLU A 37 -18.58 -10.72 -6.61
N SER A 38 -18.58 -11.35 -5.44
CA SER A 38 -17.46 -11.21 -4.50
C SER A 38 -16.14 -11.67 -5.16
N ALA A 39 -15.10 -10.86 -4.94
CA ALA A 39 -13.74 -11.07 -5.43
C ALA A 39 -12.73 -10.46 -4.44
N ASP A 40 -11.47 -10.88 -4.54
CA ASP A 40 -10.39 -10.33 -3.71
C ASP A 40 -9.91 -8.97 -4.24
N ILE A 41 -9.95 -8.79 -5.57
CA ILE A 41 -9.70 -7.51 -6.24
C ILE A 41 -10.79 -7.27 -7.28
N LEU A 42 -11.34 -6.05 -7.28
CA LEU A 42 -12.23 -5.55 -8.31
C LEU A 42 -11.48 -4.53 -9.18
N LEU A 43 -11.29 -4.85 -10.46
CA LEU A 43 -10.74 -3.93 -11.45
C LEU A 43 -11.88 -3.25 -12.21
N VAL A 44 -11.85 -1.92 -12.29
CA VAL A 44 -12.92 -1.11 -12.85
C VAL A 44 -12.37 -0.21 -13.93
N ASP A 45 -12.95 -0.27 -15.13
CA ASP A 45 -12.61 0.64 -16.22
C ASP A 45 -13.17 2.05 -15.94
N ASP A 46 -12.45 3.10 -16.36
CA ASP A 46 -12.80 4.51 -16.10
C ASP A 46 -14.25 4.87 -16.48
N LYS A 47 -14.82 4.22 -17.49
CA LYS A 47 -16.24 4.42 -17.87
C LYS A 47 -17.25 4.07 -16.77
N PHE A 48 -16.78 3.41 -15.71
CA PHE A 48 -17.53 3.00 -14.54
C PHE A 48 -17.03 3.67 -13.27
N LYS A 49 -16.14 4.68 -13.37
CA LYS A 49 -15.59 5.38 -12.19
C LYS A 49 -16.66 6.13 -11.38
N ASP A 50 -17.73 6.55 -12.04
CA ASP A 50 -18.83 7.30 -11.42
C ASP A 50 -19.72 6.41 -10.53
N ILE A 51 -19.52 5.09 -10.58
CA ILE A 51 -20.18 4.18 -9.64
C ILE A 51 -19.68 4.52 -8.23
N ASN A 52 -20.61 4.67 -7.31
CA ASN A 52 -20.29 4.95 -5.92
C ASN A 52 -19.40 3.83 -5.33
N PHE A 53 -18.23 4.20 -4.81
CA PHE A 53 -17.29 3.28 -4.14
C PHE A 53 -17.96 2.44 -3.05
N ASN A 54 -18.96 2.98 -2.34
CA ASN A 54 -19.71 2.21 -1.34
C ASN A 54 -20.43 0.99 -1.94
N ILE A 55 -20.87 1.08 -3.20
CA ILE A 55 -21.48 -0.06 -3.90
C ILE A 55 -20.38 -1.08 -4.23
N MET A 56 -19.24 -0.61 -4.75
CA MET A 56 -18.13 -1.46 -5.16
C MET A 56 -17.46 -2.18 -3.97
N ASN A 57 -17.39 -1.52 -2.82
CA ASN A 57 -16.87 -2.08 -1.58
C ASN A 57 -17.68 -3.27 -1.04
N ASN A 58 -18.92 -3.46 -1.50
CA ASN A 58 -19.70 -4.67 -1.17
C ASN A 58 -19.16 -5.93 -1.88
N PHE A 59 -18.40 -5.75 -2.96
CA PHE A 59 -17.90 -6.86 -3.78
C PHE A 59 -16.42 -7.16 -3.53
N SER A 60 -15.62 -6.15 -3.17
CA SER A 60 -14.19 -6.29 -2.92
C SER A 60 -13.69 -5.20 -1.96
N SER A 61 -12.78 -5.56 -1.05
CA SER A 61 -12.08 -4.60 -0.19
C SER A 61 -10.97 -3.84 -0.93
N SER A 62 -10.45 -4.41 -2.02
CA SER A 62 -9.44 -3.78 -2.87
C SER A 62 -10.00 -3.49 -4.26
N ILE A 63 -9.90 -2.23 -4.70
CA ILE A 63 -10.45 -1.74 -5.96
C ILE A 63 -9.32 -1.09 -6.77
N GLY A 64 -9.13 -1.58 -8.00
CA GLY A 64 -8.19 -1.02 -8.96
C GLY A 64 -8.92 -0.27 -10.07
N ILE A 65 -8.66 1.02 -10.26
CA ILE A 65 -9.31 1.81 -11.32
C ILE A 65 -8.37 2.00 -12.50
N ILE A 66 -8.84 1.67 -13.71
CA ILE A 66 -8.07 1.76 -14.95
C ILE A 66 -8.45 3.04 -15.70
N THR A 67 -7.67 4.11 -15.51
CA THR A 67 -8.01 5.46 -15.97
C THR A 67 -6.81 6.19 -16.56
N ASP A 68 -7.05 7.17 -17.41
CA ASP A 68 -6.07 8.19 -17.82
C ASP A 68 -6.11 9.44 -16.93
N ASP A 69 -7.06 9.50 -15.99
CA ASP A 69 -7.21 10.59 -15.03
C ASP A 69 -6.17 10.49 -13.91
N THR A 70 -5.17 11.37 -13.96
CA THR A 70 -4.11 11.47 -12.96
C THR A 70 -4.53 12.23 -11.70
N THR A 71 -5.71 12.83 -11.68
CA THR A 71 -6.20 13.64 -10.57
C THR A 71 -7.02 12.85 -9.55
N LEU A 72 -7.39 11.62 -9.89
CA LEU A 72 -8.17 10.74 -9.04
C LEU A 72 -7.38 10.40 -7.77
N LYS A 73 -7.97 10.71 -6.62
CA LYS A 73 -7.45 10.32 -5.30
C LYS A 73 -8.30 9.20 -4.75
N LEU A 74 -7.64 8.12 -4.31
CA LEU A 74 -8.30 6.95 -3.76
C LEU A 74 -7.83 6.70 -2.32
N ASP A 75 -8.66 5.99 -1.57
CA ASP A 75 -8.31 5.51 -0.24
C ASP A 75 -7.17 4.48 -0.29
N ALA A 76 -6.49 4.27 0.84
CA ALA A 76 -5.26 3.46 0.91
C ALA A 76 -5.40 2.01 0.40
N ASN A 77 -6.62 1.45 0.43
CA ASN A 77 -6.90 0.06 0.01
C ASN A 77 -7.19 -0.06 -1.50
N HIS A 78 -7.21 1.06 -2.20
CA HIS A 78 -7.55 1.17 -3.60
C HIS A 78 -6.35 1.68 -4.38
N PHE A 79 -6.30 1.37 -5.68
CA PHE A 79 -5.13 1.69 -6.51
C PHE A 79 -5.55 2.10 -7.92
N ILE A 80 -4.63 2.78 -8.61
CA ILE A 80 -4.84 3.28 -9.97
C ILE A 80 -3.93 2.54 -10.94
N ILE A 81 -4.48 2.19 -12.10
CA ILE A 81 -3.78 1.65 -13.25
C ILE A 81 -3.86 2.69 -14.36
N ASN A 82 -2.83 3.52 -14.46
CA ASN A 82 -2.80 4.61 -15.42
C ASN A 82 -2.77 4.10 -16.86
N ARG A 83 -3.64 4.65 -17.72
CA ARG A 83 -3.58 4.47 -19.16
C ARG A 83 -2.62 5.51 -19.78
N PRO A 84 -1.85 5.11 -20.80
CA PRO A 84 -1.64 3.75 -21.29
C PRO A 84 -0.78 2.93 -20.30
N PHE A 85 -1.03 1.62 -20.21
CA PHE A 85 -0.19 0.71 -19.42
C PHE A 85 0.38 -0.42 -20.26
N LEU A 86 1.57 -0.87 -19.89
CA LEU A 86 2.17 -2.09 -20.42
C LEU A 86 1.69 -3.30 -19.59
N PRO A 87 1.61 -4.50 -20.20
CA PRO A 87 1.28 -5.73 -19.47
C PRO A 87 2.22 -5.99 -18.29
N SER A 88 3.51 -5.68 -18.43
CA SER A 88 4.52 -5.83 -17.37
C SER A 88 4.24 -4.88 -16.18
N SER A 89 3.88 -3.63 -16.47
CA SER A 89 3.51 -2.64 -15.45
C SER A 89 2.25 -3.06 -14.70
N PHE A 90 1.23 -3.53 -15.42
CA PHE A 90 0.01 -4.08 -14.81
C PHE A 90 0.33 -5.26 -13.87
N ILE A 91 1.14 -6.23 -14.34
CA ILE A 91 1.55 -7.38 -13.53
C ILE A 91 2.28 -6.94 -12.26
N LYS A 92 3.14 -5.92 -12.34
CA LYS A 92 3.85 -5.38 -11.17
C LYS A 92 2.85 -4.83 -10.14
N ILE A 93 1.94 -3.96 -10.58
CA ILE A 93 0.91 -3.34 -9.72
C ILE A 93 0.05 -4.42 -9.05
N ILE A 94 -0.39 -5.42 -9.81
CA ILE A 94 -1.19 -6.52 -9.25
C ILE A 94 -0.40 -7.31 -8.22
N LYS A 95 0.86 -7.67 -8.50
CA LYS A 95 1.70 -8.40 -7.52
C LYS A 95 1.91 -7.63 -6.23
N GLU A 96 2.07 -6.31 -6.30
CA GLU A 96 2.21 -5.45 -5.12
C GLU A 96 0.94 -5.46 -4.28
N ASN A 97 -0.23 -5.28 -4.90
CA ASN A 97 -1.51 -5.30 -4.20
C ASN A 97 -1.85 -6.66 -3.60
N ILE A 98 -1.53 -7.76 -4.29
CA ILE A 98 -1.67 -9.13 -3.75
C ILE A 98 -0.85 -9.29 -2.46
N LYS A 99 0.38 -8.76 -2.42
CA LYS A 99 1.21 -8.82 -1.22
C LYS A 99 0.60 -8.03 -0.06
N LEU A 100 -0.03 -6.89 -0.33
CA LEU A 100 -0.69 -6.08 0.70
C LEU A 100 -1.89 -6.83 1.29
N ILE A 101 -2.78 -7.34 0.45
CA ILE A 101 -3.95 -8.14 0.87
C ILE A 101 -3.52 -9.34 1.71
N ASN A 102 -2.49 -10.06 1.28
CA ASN A 102 -2.01 -11.22 2.04
C ASN A 102 -1.40 -10.83 3.40
N ARG A 103 -0.72 -9.68 3.52
CA ARG A 103 -0.18 -9.19 4.80
C ARG A 103 -1.31 -8.84 5.77
N GLU A 104 -2.33 -8.15 5.30
CA GLU A 104 -3.50 -7.81 6.11
C GLU A 104 -4.21 -9.06 6.62
N ASN A 105 -4.38 -10.06 5.76
CA ASN A 105 -4.96 -11.35 6.16
C ASN A 105 -4.11 -12.07 7.23
N CYS A 106 -2.77 -12.05 7.10
CA CYS A 106 -1.89 -12.66 8.10
C CYS A 106 -1.99 -11.97 9.48
N ILE A 107 -2.19 -10.64 9.51
CA ILE A 107 -2.37 -9.91 10.78
C ILE A 107 -3.67 -10.32 11.47
N VAL A 108 -4.74 -10.57 10.70
CA VAL A 108 -6.05 -10.98 11.24
C VAL A 108 -6.07 -12.45 11.66
N THR A 109 -5.26 -13.32 11.04
CA THR A 109 -5.21 -14.76 11.34
C THR A 109 -4.15 -15.18 12.35
N ASN A 110 -3.38 -14.26 12.95
CA ASN A 110 -2.48 -14.58 14.05
C ASN A 110 -3.27 -14.80 15.36
N SER A 111 -4.04 -15.88 15.40
CA SER A 111 -4.03 -16.75 16.58
C SER A 111 -2.59 -17.25 16.73
N PHE A 112 -1.92 -16.75 17.77
CA PHE A 112 -0.58 -17.09 18.25
C PHE A 112 -0.13 -18.51 17.93
N ASP A 113 0.91 -18.66 17.10
CA ASP A 113 1.83 -19.82 17.09
C ASP A 113 3.06 -19.50 16.21
N ASP A 114 3.67 -18.34 16.40
CA ASP A 114 5.02 -18.07 15.89
C ASP A 114 5.88 -17.56 17.06
N GLU A 115 6.79 -18.41 17.56
CA GLU A 115 7.74 -18.15 18.66
C GLU A 115 8.80 -17.07 18.31
N SER A 116 8.56 -16.26 17.28
CA SER A 116 9.46 -15.19 16.82
C SER A 116 9.02 -13.78 17.25
N ILE A 117 7.90 -13.62 17.96
CA ILE A 117 7.48 -12.29 18.44
C ILE A 117 8.15 -12.01 19.79
N VAL A 118 9.19 -11.19 19.77
CA VAL A 118 9.73 -10.58 21.00
C VAL A 118 8.64 -9.66 21.55
N LYS A 119 8.07 -10.02 22.70
CA LYS A 119 7.10 -9.17 23.42
C LYS A 119 7.76 -7.83 23.74
N ILE A 120 7.07 -6.72 23.50
CA ILE A 120 7.54 -5.37 23.82
C ILE A 120 7.90 -5.26 25.32
N ASP A 121 7.17 -5.97 26.18
CA ASP A 121 7.47 -6.08 27.62
C ASP A 121 8.85 -6.71 27.93
N SER A 122 9.47 -7.39 26.96
CA SER A 122 10.84 -7.95 27.08
C SER A 122 11.93 -6.96 26.63
N LEU A 123 11.57 -5.87 25.94
CA LEU A 123 12.49 -4.77 25.60
C LEU A 123 12.64 -3.78 26.77
N ASP A 124 11.62 -3.64 27.62
CA ASP A 124 11.71 -2.82 28.84
C ASP A 124 12.71 -3.40 29.85
N ALA A 125 13.00 -4.71 29.79
CA ALA A 125 14.06 -5.33 30.58
C ALA A 125 15.48 -5.03 30.05
N LEU A 126 15.61 -4.45 28.85
CA LEU A 126 16.88 -4.07 28.22
C LEU A 126 17.14 -2.56 28.27
N THR A 127 16.30 -1.76 28.96
CA THR A 127 16.54 -0.33 29.16
C THR A 127 17.66 -0.10 30.20
N SER A 128 18.87 -0.47 29.83
CA SER A 128 19.99 0.42 30.11
C SER A 128 19.94 1.52 29.05
N PRO A 129 20.11 2.80 29.41
CA PRO A 129 20.10 3.87 28.40
C PRO A 129 21.13 3.55 27.31
N LEU A 130 20.67 3.47 26.06
CA LEU A 130 21.52 3.27 24.89
C LEU A 130 22.66 4.29 24.95
N ASN A 131 23.89 3.79 24.96
CA ASN A 131 25.05 4.66 25.04
C ASN A 131 25.17 5.45 23.72
N GLN A 132 25.68 6.68 23.77
CA GLN A 132 25.71 7.58 22.60
C GLN A 132 26.35 6.95 21.35
N ASP A 133 27.27 6.00 21.54
CA ASP A 133 27.96 5.26 20.48
C ASP A 133 27.04 4.29 19.70
N GLU A 134 26.01 3.73 20.34
CA GLU A 134 25.05 2.82 19.70
C GLU A 134 24.05 3.60 18.84
N ILE A 135 23.66 4.80 19.28
CA ILE A 135 22.83 5.74 18.50
C ILE A 135 23.56 6.19 17.24
N ILE A 136 24.88 6.45 17.34
CA ILE A 136 25.71 6.84 16.20
C ILE A 136 25.78 5.71 15.16
N SER A 137 25.95 4.46 15.58
CA SER A 137 25.92 3.32 14.65
C SER A 137 24.57 3.15 13.95
N LEU A 138 23.45 3.39 14.64
CA LEU A 138 22.11 3.33 14.02
C LEU A 138 21.89 4.47 13.02
N LYS A 139 22.40 5.68 13.30
CA LYS A 139 22.40 6.79 12.34
C LYS A 139 23.19 6.46 11.07
N ASP A 140 24.38 5.86 11.22
CA ASP A 140 25.22 5.51 10.07
C ASP A 140 24.60 4.41 9.18
N ILE A 141 23.80 3.51 9.76
CA ILE A 141 23.05 2.50 9.01
C ILE A 141 21.89 3.14 8.24
N LEU A 142 21.12 4.02 8.87
CA LEU A 142 20.00 4.73 8.22
C LEU A 142 20.44 5.65 7.08
N ILE A 143 21.61 6.29 7.19
CA ILE A 143 22.17 7.13 6.13
C ILE A 143 22.61 6.30 4.92
N LYS A 144 23.10 5.06 5.14
CA LYS A 144 23.54 4.18 4.04
C LYS A 144 22.39 3.60 3.22
N ASP A 145 21.23 3.36 3.83
CA ASP A 145 20.05 2.86 3.11
C ASP A 145 19.31 3.96 2.33
N HIS A 146 19.63 5.24 2.54
CA HIS A 146 19.01 6.38 1.85
C HIS A 146 19.80 6.93 0.66
N ALA A 147 20.93 6.32 0.30
CA ALA A 147 21.70 6.72 -0.89
C ALA A 147 21.17 6.03 -2.15
N ILE A 148 19.95 6.38 -2.59
CA ILE A 148 19.52 6.46 -4.00
C ILE A 148 18.38 7.49 -4.07
N ASP A 149 18.71 8.63 -4.70
CA ASP A 149 17.88 9.58 -5.43
C ASP A 149 16.56 10.08 -4.82
N GLU A 150 16.58 11.27 -4.22
CA GLU A 150 15.91 12.44 -4.80
C GLU A 150 16.39 13.74 -4.13
N VAL A 151 16.61 14.76 -4.95
CA VAL A 151 16.93 16.13 -4.54
C VAL A 151 15.76 16.66 -3.72
N ILE A 152 15.94 16.77 -2.40
CA ILE A 152 15.03 17.55 -1.54
C ILE A 152 15.60 18.97 -1.54
N GLU A 153 14.87 19.89 -2.17
CA GLU A 153 15.15 21.32 -2.11
C GLU A 153 15.14 21.79 -0.65
N ASP A 154 16.16 22.59 -0.30
CA ASP A 154 16.57 23.04 1.04
C ASP A 154 15.53 23.81 1.89
N GLU A 155 14.26 23.92 1.47
CA GLU A 155 13.31 24.83 2.13
C GLU A 155 12.59 24.24 3.36
N ASN A 156 12.49 22.91 3.51
CA ASN A 156 11.65 22.30 4.55
C ASN A 156 12.40 21.72 5.77
N ILE A 157 13.74 21.75 5.78
CA ILE A 157 14.51 21.22 6.92
C ILE A 157 14.45 22.16 8.12
N SER A 158 14.39 23.48 7.88
CA SER A 158 14.32 24.48 8.95
C SER A 158 13.05 24.39 9.79
N GLU A 159 11.93 23.98 9.20
CA GLU A 159 10.66 23.84 9.93
C GLU A 159 10.65 22.60 10.83
N LEU A 160 11.34 21.52 10.42
CA LEU A 160 11.47 20.32 11.23
C LEU A 160 12.37 20.54 12.46
N ASP A 161 13.44 21.33 12.34
CA ASP A 161 14.31 21.68 13.46
C ASP A 161 13.56 22.49 14.53
N GLU A 162 12.73 23.47 14.13
CA GLU A 162 11.90 24.22 15.07
C GLU A 162 10.84 23.34 15.76
N ILE A 163 10.25 22.38 15.05
CA ILE A 163 9.28 21.44 15.64
C ILE A 163 9.95 20.53 16.68
N ILE A 164 11.16 20.06 16.39
CA ILE A 164 11.93 19.18 17.29
C ILE A 164 12.34 19.96 18.55
N ASP A 165 12.86 21.18 18.40
CA ASP A 165 13.28 21.99 19.55
C ASP A 165 12.10 22.34 20.46
N ASN A 166 10.92 22.61 19.88
CA ASN A 166 9.72 22.92 20.66
C ASN A 166 9.18 21.67 21.40
N ALA A 167 9.27 20.48 20.79
CA ALA A 167 8.91 19.23 21.45
C ALA A 167 9.85 18.89 22.62
N ILE A 168 11.16 19.15 22.47
CA ILE A 168 12.15 18.96 23.54
C ILE A 168 11.92 19.93 24.70
N ALA A 169 11.52 21.18 24.42
CA ALA A 169 11.19 22.16 25.44
C ALA A 169 9.96 21.73 26.27
N GLN A 170 8.90 21.26 25.63
CA GLN A 170 7.69 20.80 26.33
C GLN A 170 7.97 19.61 27.27
N LEU A 171 8.86 18.69 26.87
CA LEU A 171 9.22 17.54 27.72
C LEU A 171 10.10 17.91 28.93
N LYS A 172 10.76 19.08 28.90
CA LYS A 172 11.55 19.58 30.03
C LYS A 172 10.68 20.28 31.08
N ASP A 173 9.63 20.98 30.66
CA ASP A 173 8.73 21.69 31.58
C ASP A 173 7.78 20.74 32.34
N ASP A 174 7.50 19.55 31.80
CA ASP A 174 6.66 18.53 32.48
C ASP A 174 7.41 17.73 33.57
N ASN A 175 8.71 17.94 33.75
CA ASN A 175 9.56 17.21 34.70
C ASN A 175 10.14 18.08 35.84
N GLU A 176 9.63 19.31 36.04
CA GLU A 176 9.94 20.19 37.19
C GLU A 176 8.72 20.43 38.09
#